data_AF-A0A9P0YQS5-F1
#
_entry.id   AF-A0A9P0YQS5-F1
#
_cell.length_a   1.000
_cell.length_b   1.000
_cell.length_c   1.000
_cell.angle_alpha   90.00
_cell.angle_beta   90.00
_cell.angle_gamma   90.00
#
_symmetry.space_group_name_H-M   'P 1'
#
loop_
_entity.id
_entity.type
_entity.pdbx_description
1 polymer ?
#
loop_
_entity_poly.entity_id
_entity_poly.type
_entity_poly.pdbx_seq_one_letter_code
_entity_poly.pdbx_strand_id
1 'polypeptide(L)'
;MPPVNPLRLSALSRLNDESFVWPWKGIVANVPIQYKDGKFIGESGQKLKEEWVAIAKGYNPVKVQPLWSSKGHSGFTIVEFARDFSGFENAMAFGREFELDKHGKLEWTYGKRDDKLFAWIAGRDDYNAPGIIGHYLKKNGDLKSISEIQNENQRKSSNLCSDLTTKLESKSRKWEEIAEKISKTERKLNKRMKMLAKYNKELEKMQQKVLSELHNILRENTRSEQRLNDQREKLKLKENELKFREKLNESEKRKLDRDKEMNERAILAQKKADETMLKLAEEQKREKELYHQKIIELEKELDAKQALQLAIESLRGAIEVRRHMGEEEDLLAKQKLTSIEEELKEKEEELEDMENRNNNLIIKQRRDNDEVQDARKELINELKGSRANISVKLMGDLDTKPFIAVAKRKYFKKGAPEKAEELCTLWDSNLSDPHWHPFRHVIKKGDGSDNNAAEVEEGIDEEDERLVGLKEEHGEEAYEAVKTALKELNEYNPSGRYPVEELWNVKEKRRASLKEGVEHIIKQWRTLKGKRDLSAV
;
A
#
# COMPACT_ATOMS: atom_id res chain seq x y z
N MET A 1 82.15 -58.29 -62.24
CA MET A 1 81.99 -57.91 -63.67
C MET A 1 82.90 -58.84 -64.47
N PRO A 2 82.39 -59.61 -65.45
CA PRO A 2 83.27 -60.39 -66.30
C PRO A 2 84.08 -59.43 -67.19
N PRO A 3 85.33 -59.76 -67.56
CA PRO A 3 86.16 -58.87 -68.37
C PRO A 3 85.54 -58.73 -69.76
N VAL A 4 85.31 -57.48 -70.18
CA VAL A 4 84.85 -57.17 -71.53
C VAL A 4 85.99 -57.50 -72.49
N ASN A 5 85.76 -58.43 -73.41
CA ASN A 5 86.74 -58.90 -74.38
C ASN A 5 87.20 -57.72 -75.28
N PRO A 6 88.50 -57.34 -75.31
CA PRO A 6 88.99 -56.17 -76.04
C PRO A 6 88.68 -56.21 -77.55
N LEU A 7 88.56 -57.41 -78.12
CA LEU A 7 88.19 -57.60 -79.53
C LEU A 7 86.74 -57.18 -79.82
N ARG A 8 85.81 -57.36 -78.86
CA ARG A 8 84.41 -56.89 -78.98
C ARG A 8 84.31 -55.37 -78.90
N LEU A 9 85.13 -54.72 -78.06
CA LEU A 9 85.22 -53.26 -77.95
C LEU A 9 85.75 -52.62 -79.25
N SER A 10 86.74 -53.24 -79.89
CA SER A 10 87.30 -52.75 -81.17
C SER A 10 86.37 -52.91 -82.38
N ALA A 11 85.46 -53.90 -82.34
CA ALA A 11 84.44 -54.10 -83.37
C ALA A 11 83.26 -53.13 -83.19
N LEU A 12 82.82 -52.92 -81.93
CA LEU A 12 81.78 -51.94 -81.59
C LEU A 12 82.23 -50.50 -81.85
N SER A 13 83.51 -50.16 -81.64
CA SER A 13 84.03 -48.83 -81.99
C SER A 13 84.04 -48.59 -83.51
N ARG A 14 84.34 -49.61 -84.32
CA ARG A 14 84.31 -49.50 -85.79
C ARG A 14 82.89 -49.34 -86.34
N LEU A 15 81.90 -50.01 -85.76
CA LEU A 15 80.48 -49.87 -86.12
C LEU A 15 79.88 -48.50 -85.75
N ASN A 16 80.41 -47.84 -84.71
CA ASN A 16 79.95 -46.50 -84.30
C ASN A 16 80.42 -45.38 -85.23
N ASP A 17 81.54 -45.58 -85.94
CA ASP A 17 82.07 -44.64 -86.94
C ASP A 17 81.62 -44.98 -88.37
N GLU A 18 81.08 -46.20 -88.57
CA GLU A 18 80.46 -46.60 -89.81
C GLU A 18 79.19 -45.78 -90.07
N SER A 19 79.05 -45.32 -91.30
CA SER A 19 77.92 -44.49 -91.70
C SER A 19 76.94 -45.29 -92.54
N PHE A 20 75.69 -45.26 -92.12
CA PHE A 20 74.58 -45.89 -92.82
C PHE A 20 73.63 -44.81 -93.32
N VAL A 21 72.82 -45.17 -94.32
CA VAL A 21 71.76 -44.27 -94.77
C VAL A 21 70.69 -44.18 -93.68
N TRP A 22 70.35 -42.96 -93.26
CA TRP A 22 69.31 -42.64 -92.29
C TRP A 22 68.14 -41.92 -92.98
N PRO A 23 66.88 -42.34 -92.80
CA PRO A 23 66.43 -43.56 -92.10
C PRO A 23 67.04 -44.84 -92.67
N TRP A 24 67.16 -45.89 -91.83
CA TRP A 24 67.86 -47.14 -92.20
C TRP A 24 67.27 -47.79 -93.44
N LYS A 25 68.14 -48.18 -94.38
CA LYS A 25 67.76 -48.82 -95.63
C LYS A 25 68.57 -50.09 -95.90
N GLY A 26 67.91 -51.12 -96.41
CA GLY A 26 68.53 -52.31 -96.99
C GLY A 26 68.46 -52.27 -98.51
N ILE A 27 69.43 -52.88 -99.18
CA ILE A 27 69.46 -53.03 -100.63
C ILE A 27 69.30 -54.52 -100.92
N VAL A 28 68.44 -54.82 -101.87
CA VAL A 28 68.23 -56.17 -102.40
C VAL A 28 68.57 -56.15 -103.88
N ALA A 29 69.38 -57.10 -104.30
CA ALA A 29 69.83 -57.29 -105.67
C ALA A 29 69.41 -58.66 -106.19
N ASN A 30 69.56 -58.83 -107.51
CA ASN A 30 69.16 -60.03 -108.24
C ASN A 30 67.65 -60.33 -108.19
N VAL A 31 66.82 -59.28 -108.08
CA VAL A 31 65.36 -59.45 -108.09
C VAL A 31 64.92 -59.93 -109.48
N PRO A 32 64.17 -61.04 -109.59
CA PRO A 32 63.75 -61.59 -110.87
C PRO A 32 62.98 -60.56 -111.71
N ILE A 33 63.43 -60.38 -112.96
CA ILE A 33 62.80 -59.49 -113.93
C ILE A 33 62.57 -60.23 -115.25
N GLN A 34 61.47 -59.92 -115.92
CA GLN A 34 61.12 -60.44 -117.24
C GLN A 34 61.12 -59.30 -118.24
N TYR A 35 61.61 -59.55 -119.47
CA TYR A 35 61.55 -58.57 -120.54
C TYR A 35 60.26 -58.75 -121.32
N LYS A 36 59.37 -57.75 -121.26
CA LYS A 36 58.07 -57.76 -121.91
C LYS A 36 57.76 -56.38 -122.48
N ASP A 37 57.29 -56.32 -123.72
CA ASP A 37 56.85 -55.07 -124.39
C ASP A 37 57.89 -53.93 -124.33
N GLY A 38 59.17 -54.25 -124.54
CA GLY A 38 60.26 -53.28 -124.58
C GLY A 38 60.76 -52.78 -123.22
N LYS A 39 60.26 -53.33 -122.10
CA LYS A 39 60.65 -52.97 -120.73
C LYS A 39 60.88 -54.19 -119.85
N PHE A 40 61.72 -54.04 -118.83
CA PHE A 40 61.83 -55.01 -117.75
C PHE A 40 60.67 -54.82 -116.75
N ILE A 41 59.94 -55.89 -116.48
CA ILE A 41 58.89 -55.96 -115.46
C ILE A 41 59.34 -56.92 -114.35
N GLY A 42 58.97 -56.64 -113.11
CA GLY A 42 59.30 -57.47 -111.94
C GLY A 42 58.13 -57.50 -110.98
N GLU A 43 58.22 -58.35 -109.96
CA GLU A 43 57.19 -58.43 -108.93
C GLU A 43 57.08 -57.13 -108.12
N SER A 44 55.90 -56.84 -107.58
CA SER A 44 55.70 -55.69 -106.70
C SER A 44 56.51 -55.86 -105.41
N GLY A 45 57.14 -54.79 -104.93
CA GLY A 45 57.81 -54.79 -103.64
C GLY A 45 56.89 -55.13 -102.47
N GLN A 46 55.57 -54.98 -102.63
CA GLN A 46 54.58 -55.38 -101.63
C GLN A 46 54.61 -56.89 -101.35
N LYS A 47 54.83 -57.72 -102.38
CA LYS A 47 54.91 -59.17 -102.22
C LYS A 47 56.14 -59.57 -101.41
N LEU A 48 57.30 -59.00 -101.73
CA LEU A 48 58.53 -59.18 -100.96
C LEU A 48 58.39 -58.65 -99.51
N LYS A 49 57.67 -57.55 -99.32
CA LYS A 49 57.37 -57.03 -97.98
C LYS A 49 56.54 -58.04 -97.18
N GLU A 50 55.49 -58.59 -97.76
CA GLU A 50 54.62 -59.58 -97.11
C GLU A 50 55.38 -60.87 -96.79
N GLU A 51 56.20 -61.36 -97.71
CA GLU A 51 57.08 -62.53 -97.48
C GLU A 51 58.05 -62.27 -96.31
N TRP A 52 58.74 -61.13 -96.27
CA TRP A 52 59.70 -60.82 -95.21
C TRP A 52 59.08 -60.42 -93.88
N VAL A 53 57.81 -60.01 -93.87
CA VAL A 53 57.00 -59.87 -92.66
C VAL A 53 56.51 -61.23 -92.16
N ALA A 54 56.19 -62.17 -93.08
CA ALA A 54 55.66 -63.49 -92.76
C ALA A 54 56.73 -64.51 -92.36
N ILE A 55 57.96 -64.39 -92.87
CA ILE A 55 59.10 -65.17 -92.40
C ILE A 55 59.30 -64.82 -90.92
N ALA A 56 59.22 -65.82 -90.03
CA ALA A 56 59.33 -65.70 -88.56
C ALA A 56 60.68 -65.15 -88.04
N LYS A 57 61.46 -64.49 -88.89
CA LYS A 57 62.77 -63.89 -88.65
C LYS A 57 62.68 -62.38 -88.33
N GLY A 58 61.50 -61.77 -88.44
CA GLY A 58 61.18 -60.51 -87.74
C GLY A 58 61.84 -59.24 -88.28
N TYR A 59 62.18 -59.15 -89.57
CA TYR A 59 62.87 -57.97 -90.13
C TYR A 59 62.02 -56.68 -90.13
N ASN A 60 60.70 -56.78 -89.97
CA ASN A 60 59.77 -55.64 -89.84
C ASN A 60 60.06 -54.44 -90.78
N PRO A 61 60.17 -54.65 -92.10
CA PRO A 61 60.38 -53.54 -93.03
C PRO A 61 59.16 -52.61 -93.05
N VAL A 62 59.41 -51.31 -92.94
CA VAL A 62 58.38 -50.26 -93.08
C VAL A 62 57.92 -50.16 -94.53
N LYS A 63 58.85 -50.28 -95.49
CA LYS A 63 58.57 -50.16 -96.92
C LYS A 63 59.55 -51.00 -97.76
N VAL A 64 59.08 -51.56 -98.87
CA VAL A 64 59.93 -52.25 -99.86
C VAL A 64 59.64 -51.67 -101.22
N GLN A 65 60.63 -50.99 -101.82
CA GLN A 65 60.46 -50.17 -103.01
C GLN A 65 61.40 -50.63 -104.13
N PRO A 66 60.85 -51.24 -105.19
CA PRO A 66 61.62 -51.54 -106.38
C PRO A 66 62.17 -50.28 -107.04
N LEU A 67 63.39 -50.37 -107.56
CA LEU A 67 64.04 -49.27 -108.28
C LEU A 67 63.76 -49.37 -109.78
N TRP A 68 63.27 -48.28 -110.37
CA TRP A 68 62.82 -48.21 -111.76
C TRP A 68 63.71 -47.29 -112.61
N SER A 69 64.12 -47.78 -113.77
CA SER A 69 64.84 -47.02 -114.79
C SER A 69 63.96 -46.76 -116.02
N SER A 70 64.46 -45.99 -116.98
CA SER A 70 63.78 -45.80 -118.28
C SER A 70 63.53 -47.12 -119.03
N LYS A 71 64.34 -48.16 -118.75
CA LYS A 71 64.22 -49.51 -119.30
C LYS A 71 63.28 -50.42 -118.50
N GLY A 72 62.64 -49.92 -117.44
CA GLY A 72 61.80 -50.70 -116.53
C GLY A 72 62.48 -51.06 -115.20
N HIS A 73 62.02 -52.11 -114.55
CA HIS A 73 62.50 -52.60 -113.25
C HIS A 73 64.00 -52.91 -113.32
N SER A 74 64.78 -52.35 -112.39
CA SER A 74 66.25 -52.42 -112.44
C SER A 74 66.86 -53.73 -111.93
N GLY A 75 66.05 -54.60 -111.32
CA GLY A 75 66.52 -55.79 -110.61
C GLY A 75 67.02 -55.50 -109.19
N PHE A 76 66.88 -54.26 -108.73
CA PHE A 76 67.17 -53.83 -107.37
C PHE A 76 65.93 -53.31 -106.65
N THR A 77 65.89 -53.55 -105.35
CA THR A 77 64.82 -53.11 -104.45
C THR A 77 65.42 -52.53 -103.18
N ILE A 78 64.84 -51.44 -102.67
CA ILE A 78 65.23 -50.82 -101.41
C ILE A 78 64.23 -51.18 -100.32
N VAL A 79 64.74 -51.66 -99.19
CA VAL A 79 63.98 -51.92 -97.97
C VAL A 79 64.18 -50.75 -97.02
N GLU A 80 63.13 -50.20 -96.45
CA GLU A 80 63.17 -49.09 -95.48
C GLU A 80 62.71 -49.60 -94.12
N PHE A 81 63.41 -49.22 -93.04
CA PHE A 81 63.11 -49.62 -91.67
C PHE A 81 62.70 -48.40 -90.79
N ALA A 82 62.30 -48.66 -89.54
CA ALA A 82 61.83 -47.64 -88.61
C ALA A 82 62.88 -46.54 -88.34
N ARG A 83 62.42 -45.33 -88.00
CA ARG A 83 63.28 -44.15 -87.77
C ARG A 83 63.80 -44.06 -86.32
N ASP A 84 64.14 -45.21 -85.73
CA ASP A 84 64.66 -45.34 -84.37
C ASP A 84 65.71 -46.47 -84.32
N PHE A 85 66.24 -46.75 -83.14
CA PHE A 85 67.23 -47.81 -82.97
C PHE A 85 66.65 -49.23 -83.13
N SER A 86 65.33 -49.43 -82.97
CA SER A 86 64.71 -50.71 -83.32
C SER A 86 64.74 -50.95 -84.83
N GLY A 87 64.57 -49.90 -85.63
CA GLY A 87 64.75 -49.96 -87.08
C GLY A 87 66.20 -50.29 -87.48
N PHE A 88 67.18 -49.86 -86.70
CA PHE A 88 68.59 -50.19 -86.94
C PHE A 88 68.86 -51.66 -86.71
N GLU A 89 68.38 -52.19 -85.58
CA GLU A 89 68.50 -53.60 -85.21
C GLU A 89 67.88 -54.50 -86.30
N ASN A 90 66.69 -54.13 -86.76
CA ASN A 90 65.99 -54.81 -87.86
C ASN A 90 66.79 -54.76 -89.18
N ALA A 91 67.33 -53.60 -89.55
CA ALA A 91 68.13 -53.43 -90.77
C ALA A 91 69.43 -54.24 -90.73
N MET A 92 70.09 -54.28 -89.58
CA MET A 92 71.31 -55.06 -89.35
C MET A 92 71.05 -56.55 -89.37
N ALA A 93 69.97 -57.02 -88.73
CA ALA A 93 69.56 -58.41 -88.77
C ALA A 93 69.30 -58.86 -90.21
N PHE A 94 68.56 -58.04 -90.98
CA PHE A 94 68.30 -58.26 -92.39
C PHE A 94 69.59 -58.41 -93.22
N GLY A 95 70.53 -57.48 -93.13
CA GLY A 95 71.76 -57.53 -93.91
C GLY A 95 72.68 -58.71 -93.52
N ARG A 96 72.82 -58.97 -92.21
CA ARG A 96 73.69 -60.05 -91.70
C ARG A 96 73.23 -61.43 -92.12
N GLU A 97 71.94 -61.62 -92.23
CA GLU A 97 71.43 -62.93 -92.58
C GLU A 97 71.78 -63.33 -94.02
N PHE A 98 71.60 -62.41 -94.97
CA PHE A 98 72.03 -62.63 -96.34
C PHE A 98 73.55 -62.82 -96.43
N GLU A 99 74.32 -62.12 -95.60
CA GLU A 99 75.77 -62.34 -95.49
C GLU A 99 76.13 -63.75 -94.97
N LEU A 100 75.43 -64.24 -93.93
CA LEU A 100 75.62 -65.60 -93.39
C LEU A 100 75.25 -66.67 -94.42
N ASP A 101 74.20 -66.44 -95.20
CA ASP A 101 73.76 -67.32 -96.28
C ASP A 101 74.65 -67.25 -97.53
N LYS A 102 75.74 -66.47 -97.52
CA LYS A 102 76.65 -66.22 -98.66
C LYS A 102 76.00 -65.50 -99.85
N HIS A 103 75.03 -64.64 -99.55
CA HIS A 103 74.33 -63.76 -100.50
C HIS A 103 74.42 -62.29 -100.06
N GLY A 104 75.54 -61.90 -99.44
CA GLY A 104 75.80 -60.53 -99.04
C GLY A 104 76.34 -59.67 -100.18
N LYS A 105 76.68 -58.42 -99.85
CA LYS A 105 77.27 -57.45 -100.81
C LYS A 105 78.57 -57.97 -101.45
N LEU A 106 79.41 -58.65 -100.67
CA LEU A 106 80.69 -59.16 -101.13
C LEU A 106 80.49 -60.22 -102.22
N GLU A 107 79.60 -61.19 -101.98
CA GLU A 107 79.27 -62.23 -102.95
C GLU A 107 78.57 -61.66 -104.18
N TRP A 108 77.71 -60.64 -104.03
CA TRP A 108 77.12 -59.94 -105.18
C TRP A 108 78.17 -59.26 -106.07
N THR A 109 79.23 -58.72 -105.46
CA THR A 109 80.25 -57.92 -106.14
C THR A 109 81.34 -58.79 -106.78
N TYR A 110 81.80 -59.84 -106.08
CA TYR A 110 82.98 -60.63 -106.48
C TYR A 110 82.72 -62.14 -106.60
N GLY A 111 81.54 -62.63 -106.20
CA GLY A 111 81.21 -64.05 -106.18
C GLY A 111 80.62 -64.60 -107.47
N LYS A 112 80.38 -65.92 -107.52
CA LYS A 112 79.60 -66.56 -108.58
C LYS A 112 78.12 -66.28 -108.34
N ARG A 113 77.42 -65.77 -109.35
CA ARG A 113 76.00 -65.44 -109.27
C ARG A 113 75.14 -66.69 -109.48
N ASP A 114 74.25 -66.96 -108.54
CA ASP A 114 73.15 -67.91 -108.68
C ASP A 114 71.81 -67.17 -108.87
N ASP A 115 70.69 -67.90 -108.75
CA ASP A 115 69.34 -67.39 -108.95
C ASP A 115 68.70 -66.79 -107.68
N LYS A 116 69.44 -66.71 -106.56
CA LYS A 116 68.92 -66.22 -105.28
C LYS A 116 69.07 -64.70 -105.13
N LEU A 117 68.29 -64.14 -104.21
CA LEU A 117 68.37 -62.73 -103.83
C LEU A 117 69.64 -62.47 -103.02
N PHE A 118 70.23 -61.30 -103.24
CA PHE A 118 71.35 -60.81 -102.46
C PHE A 118 70.90 -59.58 -101.67
N ALA A 119 71.30 -59.44 -100.41
CA ALA A 119 70.94 -58.25 -99.65
C ALA A 119 71.99 -57.79 -98.64
N TRP A 120 71.98 -56.49 -98.37
CA TRP A 120 72.87 -55.85 -97.39
C TRP A 120 72.27 -54.53 -96.89
N ILE A 121 72.78 -54.02 -95.77
CA ILE A 121 72.41 -52.68 -95.29
C ILE A 121 73.12 -51.59 -96.12
N ALA A 122 72.41 -50.52 -96.46
CA ALA A 122 72.93 -49.42 -97.27
C ALA A 122 73.95 -48.60 -96.48
N GLY A 123 75.22 -48.74 -96.85
CA GLY A 123 76.34 -48.01 -96.26
C GLY A 123 76.81 -46.84 -97.12
N ARG A 124 77.92 -46.23 -96.70
CA ARG A 124 78.59 -45.12 -97.40
C ARG A 124 78.84 -45.40 -98.88
N ASP A 125 79.33 -46.59 -99.21
CA ASP A 125 79.67 -46.94 -100.59
C ASP A 125 78.44 -47.01 -101.48
N ASP A 126 77.32 -47.51 -100.95
CA ASP A 126 76.06 -47.60 -101.70
C ASP A 126 75.44 -46.21 -101.89
N TYR A 127 75.51 -45.37 -100.86
CA TYR A 127 75.08 -43.97 -100.94
C TYR A 127 75.86 -43.20 -102.00
N ASN A 128 77.17 -43.44 -102.08
CA ASN A 128 78.06 -42.76 -103.03
C ASN A 128 78.14 -43.43 -104.41
N ALA A 129 77.61 -44.64 -104.57
CA ALA A 129 77.68 -45.39 -105.80
C ALA A 129 77.03 -44.62 -106.97
N PRO A 130 77.66 -44.62 -108.16
CA PRO A 130 77.01 -44.10 -109.36
C PRO A 130 75.83 -45.00 -109.75
N GLY A 131 74.77 -44.40 -110.29
CA GLY A 131 73.60 -45.13 -110.77
C GLY A 131 72.40 -45.10 -109.83
N ILE A 132 71.41 -45.95 -110.12
CA ILE A 132 70.06 -45.83 -109.58
C ILE A 132 69.97 -45.99 -108.05
N ILE A 133 70.82 -46.84 -107.46
CA ILE A 133 70.86 -47.10 -106.02
C ILE A 133 71.33 -45.85 -105.27
N GLY A 134 72.53 -45.34 -105.58
CA GLY A 134 73.07 -44.16 -104.90
C GLY A 134 72.22 -42.90 -105.13
N HIS A 135 71.64 -42.73 -106.32
CA HIS A 135 70.69 -41.63 -106.58
C HIS A 135 69.44 -41.72 -105.70
N TYR A 136 68.87 -42.93 -105.52
CA TYR A 136 67.71 -43.11 -104.66
C TYR A 136 68.06 -42.84 -103.19
N LEU A 137 69.20 -43.35 -102.72
CA LEU A 137 69.63 -43.22 -101.33
C LEU A 137 69.87 -41.75 -100.96
N LYS A 138 70.57 -40.97 -101.82
CA LYS A 138 70.78 -39.52 -101.64
C LYS A 138 69.50 -38.72 -101.60
N LYS A 139 68.48 -39.12 -102.36
CA LYS A 139 67.20 -38.41 -102.40
C LYS A 139 66.33 -38.69 -101.17
N ASN A 140 66.47 -39.86 -100.54
CA ASN A 140 65.54 -40.35 -99.52
C ASN A 140 66.20 -40.66 -98.16
N GLY A 141 67.42 -40.18 -97.94
CA GLY A 141 68.14 -40.33 -96.70
C GLY A 141 69.45 -39.56 -96.69
N ASP A 142 69.98 -39.40 -95.48
CA ASP A 142 71.29 -38.80 -95.23
C ASP A 142 72.24 -39.88 -94.73
N LEU A 143 73.52 -39.76 -95.08
CA LEU A 143 74.52 -40.64 -94.51
C LEU A 143 74.84 -40.18 -93.08
N LYS A 144 74.48 -40.98 -92.06
CA LYS A 144 74.72 -40.67 -90.65
C LYS A 144 75.41 -41.83 -89.93
N SER A 145 76.22 -41.50 -88.93
CA SER A 145 76.71 -42.50 -87.98
C SER A 145 75.71 -42.75 -86.84
N ILE A 146 75.84 -43.88 -86.15
CA ILE A 146 75.05 -44.20 -84.94
C ILE A 146 75.27 -43.12 -83.87
N SER A 147 76.52 -42.66 -83.71
CA SER A 147 76.90 -41.65 -82.73
C SER A 147 76.26 -40.29 -83.01
N GLU A 148 76.14 -39.87 -84.27
CA GLU A 148 75.45 -38.64 -84.66
C GLU A 148 73.97 -38.66 -84.30
N ILE A 149 73.26 -39.75 -84.61
CA ILE A 149 71.83 -39.91 -84.30
C ILE A 149 71.59 -39.95 -82.79
N GLN A 150 72.42 -40.68 -82.05
CA GLN A 150 72.35 -40.75 -80.59
C GLN A 150 72.57 -39.38 -79.96
N ASN A 151 73.60 -38.65 -80.40
CA ASN A 151 73.90 -37.31 -79.92
C ASN A 151 72.77 -36.31 -80.23
N GLU A 152 72.17 -36.37 -81.42
CA GLU A 152 71.04 -35.51 -81.78
C GLU A 152 69.82 -35.76 -80.87
N ASN A 153 69.47 -37.03 -80.64
CA ASN A 153 68.37 -37.40 -79.74
C ASN A 153 68.66 -37.01 -78.29
N GLN A 154 69.88 -37.23 -77.80
CA GLN A 154 70.28 -36.85 -76.45
C GLN A 154 70.23 -35.32 -76.26
N ARG A 155 70.66 -34.52 -77.25
CA ARG A 155 70.54 -33.05 -77.20
C ARG A 155 69.08 -32.62 -77.11
N LYS A 156 68.18 -33.20 -77.92
CA LYS A 156 66.74 -32.89 -77.89
C LYS A 156 66.12 -33.18 -76.52
N SER A 157 66.38 -34.37 -75.98
CA SER A 157 65.90 -34.75 -74.64
C SER A 157 66.49 -33.86 -73.55
N SER A 158 67.79 -33.56 -73.60
CA SER A 158 68.45 -32.68 -72.62
C SER A 158 67.89 -31.26 -72.64
N ASN A 159 67.62 -30.70 -73.83
CA ASN A 159 67.03 -29.37 -73.96
C ASN A 159 65.63 -29.34 -73.35
N LEU A 160 64.80 -30.34 -73.63
CA LEU A 160 63.46 -30.44 -73.04
C LEU A 160 63.51 -30.56 -71.51
N CYS A 161 64.42 -31.39 -70.99
CA CYS A 161 64.64 -31.49 -69.55
C CYS A 161 65.07 -30.15 -68.95
N SER A 162 66.01 -29.43 -69.58
CA SER A 162 66.46 -28.13 -69.12
C SER A 162 65.33 -27.08 -69.10
N ASP A 163 64.51 -27.02 -70.15
CA ASP A 163 63.36 -26.11 -70.24
C ASP A 163 62.31 -26.41 -69.16
N LEU A 164 62.02 -27.70 -68.92
CA LEU A 164 61.08 -28.12 -67.89
C LEU A 164 61.60 -27.84 -66.49
N THR A 165 62.89 -28.10 -66.22
CA THR A 165 63.53 -27.76 -64.95
C THR A 165 63.46 -26.27 -64.68
N THR A 166 63.81 -25.43 -65.66
CA THR A 166 63.73 -23.97 -65.54
C THR A 166 62.30 -23.50 -65.24
N LYS A 167 61.30 -24.08 -65.92
CA LYS A 167 59.88 -23.78 -65.65
C LYS A 167 59.47 -24.21 -64.24
N LEU A 168 59.91 -25.38 -63.78
CA LEU A 168 59.61 -25.89 -62.44
C LEU A 168 60.22 -25.00 -61.36
N GLU A 169 61.49 -24.64 -61.49
CA GLU A 169 62.19 -23.72 -60.58
C GLU A 169 61.49 -22.36 -60.51
N SER A 170 61.12 -21.79 -61.66
CA SER A 170 60.40 -20.50 -61.69
C SER A 170 59.05 -20.55 -60.99
N LYS A 171 58.33 -21.70 -61.06
CA LYS A 171 57.07 -21.91 -60.34
C LYS A 171 57.31 -22.12 -58.84
N SER A 172 58.33 -22.89 -58.45
CA SER A 172 58.70 -23.12 -57.05
C SER A 172 58.99 -21.79 -56.34
N ARG A 173 59.78 -20.93 -56.98
CA ARG A 173 60.09 -19.59 -56.46
C ARG A 173 58.83 -18.74 -56.25
N LYS A 174 57.89 -18.75 -57.20
CA LYS A 174 56.61 -18.03 -57.06
C LYS A 174 55.77 -18.55 -55.90
N TRP A 175 55.76 -19.87 -55.68
CA TRP A 175 55.08 -20.48 -54.55
C TRP A 175 55.67 -20.04 -53.21
N GLU A 176 57.01 -20.00 -53.09
CA GLU A 176 57.70 -19.52 -51.90
C GLU A 176 57.38 -18.04 -51.61
N GLU A 177 57.37 -17.19 -52.63
CA GLU A 177 57.01 -15.77 -52.49
C GLU A 177 55.56 -15.58 -51.99
N ILE A 178 54.62 -16.39 -52.48
CA ILE A 178 53.21 -16.36 -52.02
C ILE A 178 53.11 -16.87 -50.59
N ALA A 179 53.77 -17.98 -50.26
CA ALA A 179 53.79 -18.54 -48.91
C ALA A 179 54.34 -17.54 -47.89
N GLU A 180 55.42 -16.82 -48.24
CA GLU A 180 55.99 -15.79 -47.37
C GLU A 180 55.02 -14.62 -47.17
N LYS A 181 54.31 -14.19 -48.22
CA LYS A 181 53.27 -13.15 -48.13
C LYS A 181 52.12 -13.58 -47.21
N ILE A 182 51.63 -14.81 -47.34
CA ILE A 182 50.58 -15.37 -46.47
C ILE A 182 51.03 -15.35 -45.01
N SER A 183 52.23 -15.87 -44.72
CA SER A 183 52.81 -15.86 -43.37
C SER A 183 52.95 -14.44 -42.79
N LYS A 184 53.33 -13.46 -43.61
CA LYS A 184 53.37 -12.04 -43.20
C LYS A 184 51.98 -11.50 -42.88
N THR A 185 50.96 -11.83 -43.68
CA THR A 185 49.58 -11.38 -43.44
C THR A 185 48.96 -12.00 -42.20
N GLU A 186 49.17 -13.30 -41.96
CA GLU A 186 48.68 -14.00 -40.77
C GLU A 186 49.27 -13.40 -39.49
N ARG A 187 50.58 -13.11 -39.48
CA ARG A 187 51.23 -12.43 -38.35
C ARG A 187 50.62 -11.05 -38.06
N LYS A 188 50.30 -10.28 -39.10
CA LYS A 188 49.64 -8.97 -38.95
C LYS A 188 48.21 -9.13 -38.42
N LEU A 189 47.45 -10.09 -38.95
CA LEU A 189 46.09 -10.38 -38.52
C LEU A 189 46.06 -10.80 -37.05
N ASN A 190 46.92 -11.72 -36.64
CA ASN A 190 46.99 -12.20 -35.25
C ASN A 190 47.35 -11.06 -34.28
N LYS A 191 48.27 -10.15 -34.66
CA LYS A 191 48.55 -8.94 -33.86
C LYS A 191 47.30 -8.06 -33.70
N ARG A 192 46.54 -7.82 -34.76
CA ARG A 192 45.28 -7.05 -34.70
C ARG A 192 44.22 -7.73 -33.84
N MET A 193 44.06 -9.05 -33.97
CA MET A 193 43.12 -9.83 -33.14
C MET A 193 43.45 -9.73 -31.65
N LYS A 194 44.73 -9.81 -31.28
CA LYS A 194 45.16 -9.62 -29.88
C LYS A 194 44.85 -8.22 -29.36
N MET A 195 45.01 -7.19 -30.18
CA MET A 195 44.66 -5.81 -29.80
C MET A 195 43.16 -5.63 -29.63
N LEU A 196 42.35 -6.17 -30.55
CA LEU A 196 40.89 -6.16 -30.45
C LEU A 196 40.40 -6.91 -29.21
N ALA A 197 40.97 -8.07 -28.90
CA ALA A 197 40.63 -8.81 -27.69
C ALA A 197 40.92 -8.00 -26.40
N LYS A 198 42.05 -7.27 -26.36
CA LYS A 198 42.36 -6.36 -25.24
C LYS A 198 41.36 -5.22 -25.15
N TYR A 199 41.05 -4.58 -26.28
CA TYR A 199 40.08 -3.48 -26.33
C TYR A 199 38.69 -3.92 -25.86
N ASN A 200 38.19 -5.05 -26.37
CA ASN A 200 36.90 -5.60 -25.96
C ASN A 200 36.85 -5.91 -24.47
N LYS A 201 37.92 -6.48 -23.91
CA LYS A 201 38.02 -6.75 -22.47
C LYS A 201 37.96 -5.47 -21.62
N GLU A 202 38.61 -4.38 -22.06
CA GLU A 202 38.53 -3.09 -21.37
C GLU A 202 37.14 -2.45 -21.52
N LEU A 203 36.50 -2.60 -22.68
CA LEU A 203 35.13 -2.15 -22.90
C LEU A 203 34.14 -2.86 -21.97
N GLU A 204 34.25 -4.18 -21.83
CA GLU A 204 33.43 -4.98 -20.91
C GLU A 204 33.60 -4.54 -19.45
N LYS A 205 34.84 -4.31 -19.00
CA LYS A 205 35.09 -3.78 -17.65
C LYS A 205 34.47 -2.41 -17.43
N MET A 206 34.58 -1.51 -18.42
CA MET A 206 33.98 -0.18 -18.35
C MET A 206 32.45 -0.28 -18.26
N GLN A 207 31.83 -1.12 -19.09
CA GLN A 207 30.39 -1.37 -19.06
C GLN A 207 29.95 -1.95 -17.71
N GLN A 208 30.67 -2.91 -17.15
CA GLN A 208 30.39 -3.47 -15.82
C GLN A 208 30.46 -2.40 -14.73
N LYS A 209 31.47 -1.51 -14.78
CA LYS A 209 31.59 -0.41 -13.83
C LYS A 209 30.38 0.53 -13.89
N VAL A 210 29.99 0.96 -15.09
CA VAL A 210 28.81 1.82 -15.29
C VAL A 210 27.54 1.14 -14.79
N LEU A 211 27.34 -0.14 -15.10
CA LEU A 211 26.17 -0.91 -14.62
C LEU A 211 26.15 -1.01 -13.09
N SER A 212 27.31 -1.20 -12.45
CA SER A 212 27.40 -1.25 -10.99
C SER A 212 27.08 0.10 -10.32
N GLU A 213 27.55 1.20 -10.91
CA GLU A 213 27.27 2.56 -10.45
C GLU A 213 25.77 2.87 -10.60
N LEU A 214 25.18 2.55 -11.74
CA LEU A 214 23.75 2.72 -11.99
C LEU A 214 22.90 1.90 -11.02
N HIS A 215 23.29 0.65 -10.74
CA HIS A 215 22.61 -0.17 -9.75
C HIS A 215 22.67 0.42 -8.33
N ASN A 216 23.81 1.01 -7.94
CA ASN A 216 23.95 1.70 -6.66
C ASN A 216 23.05 2.96 -6.59
N ILE A 217 23.04 3.77 -7.65
CA ILE A 217 22.17 4.96 -7.74
C ILE A 217 20.70 4.56 -7.62
N LEU A 218 20.27 3.53 -8.35
CA LEU A 218 18.89 3.04 -8.28
C LEU A 218 18.55 2.58 -6.86
N ARG A 219 19.44 1.83 -6.22
CA ARG A 219 19.25 1.37 -4.83
C ARG A 219 19.14 2.53 -3.85
N GLU A 220 19.96 3.56 -3.99
CA GLU A 220 19.89 4.76 -3.14
C GLU A 220 18.60 5.56 -3.39
N ASN A 221 18.19 5.70 -4.64
CA ASN A 221 16.93 6.35 -5.01
C ASN A 221 15.74 5.64 -4.37
N THR A 222 15.66 4.30 -4.46
CA THR A 222 14.59 3.53 -3.80
C THR A 222 14.59 3.74 -2.28
N ARG A 223 15.77 3.77 -1.64
CA ARG A 223 15.87 4.07 -0.20
C ARG A 223 15.46 5.50 0.13
N SER A 224 15.74 6.45 -0.76
CA SER A 224 15.31 7.85 -0.59
C SER A 224 13.80 7.98 -0.71
N GLU A 225 13.21 7.32 -1.71
CA GLU A 225 11.76 7.27 -1.92
C GLU A 225 11.02 6.68 -0.71
N GLN A 226 11.52 5.56 -0.17
CA GLN A 226 10.99 4.97 1.07
C GLN A 226 11.04 5.96 2.24
N ARG A 227 12.18 6.64 2.45
CA ARG A 227 12.32 7.64 3.52
C ARG A 227 11.35 8.81 3.37
N LEU A 228 11.13 9.28 2.13
CA LEU A 228 10.16 10.35 1.85
C LEU A 228 8.73 9.87 2.12
N ASN A 229 8.40 8.64 1.76
CA ASN A 229 7.07 8.08 2.01
C ASN A 229 6.81 7.92 3.51
N ASP A 230 7.78 7.43 4.29
CA ASP A 230 7.69 7.35 5.74
C ASP A 230 7.49 8.71 6.40
N GLN A 231 8.21 9.74 5.92
CA GLN A 231 8.04 11.12 6.39
C GLN A 231 6.64 11.66 6.04
N ARG A 232 6.14 11.37 4.84
CA ARG A 232 4.81 11.77 4.39
C ARG A 232 3.72 11.19 5.28
N GLU A 233 3.78 9.89 5.61
CA GLU A 233 2.81 9.26 6.50
C GLU A 233 2.89 9.81 7.93
N LYS A 234 4.11 10.09 8.46
CA LYS A 234 4.27 10.77 9.76
C LYS A 234 3.64 12.16 9.78
N LEU A 235 3.81 12.94 8.70
CA LEU A 235 3.21 14.27 8.58
C LEU A 235 1.68 14.18 8.52
N LYS A 236 1.14 13.21 7.77
CA LYS A 236 -0.30 12.96 7.67
C LYS A 236 -0.92 12.59 9.03
N LEU A 237 -0.22 11.78 9.82
CA LEU A 237 -0.63 11.47 11.20
C LEU A 237 -0.64 12.72 12.08
N LYS A 238 0.42 13.54 12.04
CA LYS A 238 0.48 14.81 12.78
C LYS A 238 -0.61 15.79 12.34
N GLU A 239 -0.89 15.87 11.04
CA GLU A 239 -1.97 16.72 10.51
C GLU A 239 -3.33 16.31 11.08
N ASN A 240 -3.62 15.01 11.11
CA ASN A 240 -4.86 14.49 11.70
C ASN A 240 -4.94 14.76 13.21
N GLU A 241 -3.84 14.60 13.93
CA GLU A 241 -3.76 14.92 15.37
C GLU A 241 -4.03 16.41 15.62
N LEU A 242 -3.43 17.30 14.82
CA LEU A 242 -3.64 18.74 14.92
C LEU A 242 -5.11 19.11 14.65
N LYS A 243 -5.73 18.53 13.62
CA LYS A 243 -7.17 18.71 13.34
C LYS A 243 -8.05 18.27 14.51
N PHE A 244 -7.70 17.18 15.18
CA PHE A 244 -8.43 16.73 16.37
C PHE A 244 -8.26 17.71 17.53
N ARG A 245 -7.03 18.15 17.80
CA ARG A 245 -6.74 19.15 18.84
C ARG A 245 -7.43 20.48 18.58
N GLU A 246 -7.47 20.94 17.33
CA GLU A 246 -8.16 22.17 16.94
C GLU A 246 -9.67 22.10 17.23
N LYS A 247 -10.32 20.99 16.85
CA LYS A 247 -11.74 20.74 17.19
C LYS A 247 -11.98 20.73 18.70
N LEU A 248 -11.07 20.12 19.47
CA LEU A 248 -11.17 20.08 20.92
C LEU A 248 -11.04 21.50 21.50
N ASN A 249 -10.03 22.25 21.09
CA ASN A 249 -9.81 23.63 21.52
C ASN A 249 -11.00 24.54 21.16
N GLU A 250 -11.59 24.40 19.98
CA GLU A 250 -12.83 25.13 19.62
C GLU A 250 -13.99 24.76 20.55
N SER A 251 -14.14 23.48 20.88
CA SER A 251 -15.21 23.03 21.79
C SER A 251 -15.02 23.55 23.23
N GLU A 252 -13.78 23.58 23.72
CA GLU A 252 -13.42 24.13 25.03
C GLU A 252 -13.63 25.64 25.06
N LYS A 253 -13.22 26.35 24.01
CA LYS A 253 -13.46 27.79 23.88
C LYS A 253 -14.96 28.11 23.93
N ARG A 254 -15.79 27.37 23.17
CA ARG A 254 -17.26 27.51 23.24
C ARG A 254 -17.83 27.19 24.61
N LYS A 255 -17.20 26.32 25.39
CA LYS A 255 -17.64 26.02 26.77
C LYS A 255 -17.29 27.20 27.69
N LEU A 256 -16.06 27.69 27.61
CA LEU A 256 -15.62 28.87 28.37
C LEU A 256 -16.45 30.12 28.05
N ASP A 257 -16.79 30.35 26.79
CA ASP A 257 -17.64 31.47 26.39
C ASP A 257 -19.05 31.34 27.00
N ARG A 258 -19.64 30.13 27.01
CA ARG A 258 -20.91 29.86 27.70
C ARG A 258 -20.81 30.05 29.21
N ASP A 259 -19.73 29.60 29.82
CA ASP A 259 -19.51 29.74 31.27
C ASP A 259 -19.35 31.22 31.64
N LYS A 260 -18.65 32.01 30.82
CA LYS A 260 -18.56 33.47 30.97
C LYS A 260 -19.94 34.14 30.88
N GLU A 261 -20.73 33.82 29.85
CA GLU A 261 -22.09 34.37 29.71
C GLU A 261 -22.98 33.99 30.90
N MET A 262 -22.90 32.74 31.37
CA MET A 262 -23.65 32.30 32.56
C MET A 262 -23.22 33.07 33.79
N ASN A 263 -21.92 33.27 34.00
CA ASN A 263 -21.39 34.00 35.13
C ASN A 263 -21.79 35.49 35.08
N GLU A 264 -21.74 36.12 33.90
CA GLU A 264 -22.23 37.49 33.69
C GLU A 264 -23.72 37.62 34.01
N ARG A 265 -24.55 36.65 33.55
CA ARG A 265 -25.98 36.61 33.89
C ARG A 265 -26.20 36.41 35.39
N ALA A 266 -25.42 35.56 36.04
CA ALA A 266 -25.49 35.35 37.49
C ALA A 266 -25.13 36.61 38.27
N ILE A 267 -24.06 37.32 37.89
CA ILE A 267 -23.68 38.61 38.49
C ILE A 267 -24.78 39.65 38.29
N LEU A 268 -25.38 39.72 37.09
CA LEU A 268 -26.48 40.65 36.83
C LEU A 268 -27.74 40.31 37.63
N ALA A 269 -28.06 39.02 37.77
CA ALA A 269 -29.17 38.55 38.59
C ALA A 269 -28.94 38.86 40.07
N GLN A 270 -27.72 38.64 40.58
CA GLN A 270 -27.34 39.00 41.95
C GLN A 270 -27.50 40.51 42.17
N LYS A 271 -26.98 41.36 41.28
CA LYS A 271 -27.15 42.82 41.39
C LYS A 271 -28.62 43.23 41.43
N LYS A 272 -29.47 42.63 40.58
CA LYS A 272 -30.92 42.89 40.61
C LYS A 272 -31.56 42.42 41.92
N ALA A 273 -31.16 41.25 42.42
CA ALA A 273 -31.63 40.74 43.70
C ALA A 273 -31.22 41.67 44.85
N ASP A 274 -29.97 42.13 44.87
CA ASP A 274 -29.44 43.08 45.85
C ASP A 274 -30.19 44.43 45.76
N GLU A 275 -30.46 44.95 44.55
CA GLU A 275 -31.29 46.14 44.35
C GLU A 275 -32.72 45.96 44.87
N THR A 276 -33.34 44.81 44.63
CA THR A 276 -34.69 44.51 45.15
C THR A 276 -34.69 44.35 46.68
N MET A 277 -33.64 43.72 47.23
CA MET A 277 -33.46 43.58 48.67
C MET A 277 -33.26 44.94 49.33
N LEU A 278 -32.50 45.84 48.71
CA LEU A 278 -32.31 47.20 49.20
C LEU A 278 -33.63 47.98 49.22
N LYS A 279 -34.43 47.91 48.14
CA LYS A 279 -35.76 48.53 48.10
C LYS A 279 -36.69 47.97 49.18
N LEU A 280 -36.69 46.65 49.36
CA LEU A 280 -37.48 46.00 50.39
C LEU A 280 -37.01 46.41 51.80
N ALA A 281 -35.71 46.51 52.02
CA ALA A 281 -35.15 46.97 53.29
C ALA A 281 -35.51 48.44 53.57
N GLU A 282 -35.49 49.32 52.56
CA GLU A 282 -35.98 50.69 52.66
C GLU A 282 -37.48 50.75 52.95
N GLU A 283 -38.27 49.89 52.32
CA GLU A 283 -39.72 49.79 52.53
C GLU A 283 -40.03 49.28 53.94
N GLN A 284 -39.38 48.21 54.40
CA GLN A 284 -39.46 47.74 55.78
C GLN A 284 -39.02 48.81 56.79
N LYS A 285 -37.99 49.60 56.47
CA LYS A 285 -37.58 50.72 57.31
C LYS A 285 -38.68 51.78 57.41
N ARG A 286 -39.31 52.15 56.27
CA ARG A 286 -40.45 53.09 56.25
C ARG A 286 -41.66 52.54 57.00
N GLU A 287 -42.00 51.28 56.80
CA GLU A 287 -43.07 50.61 57.54
C GLU A 287 -42.77 50.58 59.04
N LYS A 288 -41.54 50.24 59.43
CA LYS A 288 -41.10 50.29 60.83
C LYS A 288 -41.19 51.69 61.41
N GLU A 289 -40.80 52.72 60.67
CA GLU A 289 -40.96 54.13 61.08
C GLU A 289 -42.45 54.49 61.26
N LEU A 290 -43.33 54.04 60.36
CA LEU A 290 -44.79 54.21 60.48
C LEU A 290 -45.36 53.46 61.68
N TYR A 291 -44.94 52.22 61.93
CA TYR A 291 -45.35 51.46 63.12
C TYR A 291 -44.86 52.14 64.40
N HIS A 292 -43.62 52.67 64.44
CA HIS A 292 -43.14 53.44 65.58
C HIS A 292 -43.95 54.71 65.79
N GLN A 293 -44.32 55.44 64.73
CA GLN A 293 -45.24 56.57 64.85
C GLN A 293 -46.60 56.16 65.40
N LYS A 294 -47.15 55.03 64.93
CA LYS A 294 -48.42 54.52 65.44
C LYS A 294 -48.35 54.06 66.89
N ILE A 295 -47.23 53.46 67.32
CA ILE A 295 -46.99 53.12 68.73
C ILE A 295 -47.01 54.40 69.58
N ILE A 296 -46.31 55.46 69.15
CA ILE A 296 -46.31 56.74 69.88
C ILE A 296 -47.73 57.35 69.95
N GLU A 297 -48.53 57.24 68.89
CA GLU A 297 -49.93 57.68 68.93
C GLU A 297 -50.76 56.84 69.92
N LEU A 298 -50.62 55.52 69.89
CA LEU A 298 -51.33 54.61 70.79
C LEU A 298 -50.89 54.80 72.25
N GLU A 299 -49.62 55.08 72.50
CA GLU A 299 -49.09 55.46 73.81
C GLU A 299 -49.75 56.75 74.31
N LYS A 300 -49.91 57.77 73.45
CA LYS A 300 -50.64 58.99 73.80
C LYS A 300 -52.12 58.75 74.08
N GLU A 301 -52.78 57.89 73.28
CA GLU A 301 -54.18 57.50 73.52
C GLU A 301 -54.32 56.72 74.83
N LEU A 302 -53.35 55.87 75.16
CA LEU A 302 -53.30 55.13 76.42
C LEU A 302 -53.09 56.08 77.61
N ASP A 303 -52.15 57.01 77.50
CA ASP A 303 -51.90 58.05 78.52
C ASP A 303 -53.14 58.92 78.73
N ALA A 304 -53.85 59.29 77.64
CA ALA A 304 -55.10 60.03 77.69
C ALA A 304 -56.22 59.21 78.39
N LYS A 305 -56.34 57.91 78.09
CA LYS A 305 -57.26 57.01 78.79
C LYS A 305 -56.95 56.95 80.29
N GLN A 306 -55.68 56.80 80.65
CA GLN A 306 -55.26 56.76 82.06
C GLN A 306 -55.55 58.09 82.78
N ALA A 307 -55.29 59.23 82.13
CA ALA A 307 -55.63 60.55 82.67
C ALA A 307 -57.14 60.73 82.87
N LEU A 308 -57.95 60.25 81.91
CA LEU A 308 -59.41 60.27 82.01
C LEU A 308 -59.92 59.39 83.17
N GLN A 309 -59.36 58.18 83.34
CA GLN A 309 -59.67 57.31 84.48
C GLN A 309 -59.31 57.97 85.83
N LEU A 310 -58.14 58.61 85.92
CA LEU A 310 -57.74 59.36 87.11
C LEU A 310 -58.67 60.55 87.38
N ALA A 311 -59.11 61.26 86.34
CA ALA A 311 -60.06 62.36 86.46
C ALA A 311 -61.42 61.88 86.98
N ILE A 312 -61.96 60.79 86.42
CA ILE A 312 -63.19 60.13 86.90
C ILE A 312 -63.06 59.77 88.38
N GLU A 313 -61.96 59.13 88.79
CA GLU A 313 -61.76 58.75 90.18
C GLU A 313 -61.62 59.97 91.12
N SER A 314 -60.98 61.04 90.65
CA SER A 314 -60.88 62.30 91.38
C SER A 314 -62.24 63.00 91.54
N LEU A 315 -63.09 62.97 90.51
CA LEU A 315 -64.45 63.52 90.53
C LEU A 315 -65.36 62.68 91.43
N ARG A 316 -65.26 61.35 91.39
CA ARG A 316 -65.93 60.43 92.33
C ARG A 316 -65.54 60.73 93.77
N GLY A 317 -64.23 60.90 94.04
CA GLY A 317 -63.74 61.30 95.36
C GLY A 317 -64.26 62.67 95.80
N ALA A 318 -64.31 63.65 94.90
CA ALA A 318 -64.83 64.99 95.18
C ALA A 318 -66.34 65.00 95.49
N ILE A 319 -67.13 64.19 94.78
CA ILE A 319 -68.55 63.98 95.06
C ILE A 319 -68.72 63.35 96.45
N GLU A 320 -67.97 62.30 96.78
CA GLU A 320 -68.11 61.62 98.07
C GLU A 320 -67.69 62.51 99.25
N VAL A 321 -66.61 63.29 99.10
CA VAL A 321 -66.21 64.31 100.09
C VAL A 321 -67.32 65.36 100.27
N ARG A 322 -67.89 65.87 99.17
CA ARG A 322 -68.97 66.87 99.25
C ARG A 322 -70.25 66.29 99.85
N ARG A 323 -70.57 65.02 99.62
CA ARG A 323 -71.71 64.30 100.21
C ARG A 323 -71.56 64.10 101.72
N HIS A 324 -70.32 63.94 102.20
CA HIS A 324 -70.01 63.84 103.64
C HIS A 324 -69.96 65.17 104.39
N MET A 325 -69.84 66.31 103.69
CA MET A 325 -69.68 67.64 104.29
C MET A 325 -70.98 68.26 104.85
N GLY A 326 -72.10 67.53 104.89
CA GLY A 326 -73.33 67.94 105.56
C GLY A 326 -74.20 68.90 104.72
N GLU A 327 -75.51 68.67 104.75
CA GLU A 327 -76.54 69.44 104.04
C GLU A 327 -76.72 70.83 104.66
N GLU A 328 -75.84 71.78 104.36
CA GLU A 328 -76.21 73.20 104.46
C GLU A 328 -76.98 73.58 103.18
N GLU A 329 -78.15 74.18 103.38
CA GLU A 329 -79.18 74.50 102.40
C GLU A 329 -78.78 75.65 101.45
N ASP A 330 -77.51 75.67 101.00
CA ASP A 330 -76.98 76.67 100.09
C ASP A 330 -77.20 76.23 98.63
N LEU A 331 -78.08 76.96 97.93
CA LEU A 331 -78.49 76.69 96.55
C LEU A 331 -77.28 76.65 95.59
N LEU A 332 -76.23 77.43 95.90
CA LEU A 332 -74.96 77.46 95.19
C LEU A 332 -74.15 76.16 95.34
N ALA A 333 -74.18 75.52 96.52
CA ALA A 333 -73.48 74.26 96.76
C ALA A 333 -74.15 73.09 96.01
N LYS A 334 -75.49 73.08 95.97
CA LYS A 334 -76.26 72.11 95.16
C LYS A 334 -75.98 72.28 93.67
N GLN A 335 -75.98 73.50 93.14
CA GLN A 335 -75.64 73.75 91.73
C GLN A 335 -74.22 73.31 91.37
N LYS A 336 -73.25 73.50 92.28
CA LYS A 336 -71.88 73.01 92.06
C LYS A 336 -71.80 71.49 92.15
N LEU A 337 -72.62 70.81 92.96
CA LEU A 337 -72.64 69.34 93.03
C LEU A 337 -73.22 68.76 91.75
N THR A 338 -74.37 69.28 91.29
CA THR A 338 -74.99 68.85 90.03
C THR A 338 -74.07 69.09 88.84
N SER A 339 -73.30 70.19 88.82
CA SER A 339 -72.31 70.44 87.77
C SER A 339 -71.15 69.44 87.77
N ILE A 340 -70.69 68.98 88.94
CA ILE A 340 -69.64 67.94 89.04
C ILE A 340 -70.20 66.56 88.67
N GLU A 341 -71.46 66.29 89.01
CA GLU A 341 -72.16 65.06 88.61
C GLU A 341 -72.37 64.99 87.09
N GLU A 342 -72.72 66.11 86.45
CA GLU A 342 -72.84 66.21 84.98
C GLU A 342 -71.46 66.01 84.30
N GLU A 343 -70.40 66.64 84.82
CA GLU A 343 -69.04 66.48 84.29
C GLU A 343 -68.50 65.05 84.48
N LEU A 344 -68.79 64.42 85.63
CA LEU A 344 -68.47 63.01 85.85
C LEU A 344 -69.18 62.12 84.84
N LYS A 345 -70.48 62.35 84.62
CA LYS A 345 -71.28 61.57 83.67
C LYS A 345 -70.75 61.70 82.25
N GLU A 346 -70.40 62.91 81.81
CA GLU A 346 -69.80 63.15 80.50
C GLU A 346 -68.46 62.39 80.35
N LYS A 347 -67.62 62.38 81.40
CA LYS A 347 -66.35 61.64 81.40
C LYS A 347 -66.52 60.13 81.44
N GLU A 348 -67.52 59.61 82.16
CA GLU A 348 -67.86 58.19 82.18
C GLU A 348 -68.39 57.72 80.82
N GLU A 349 -69.25 58.51 80.15
CA GLU A 349 -69.71 58.26 78.78
C GLU A 349 -68.52 58.27 77.77
N GLU A 350 -67.57 59.20 77.91
CA GLU A 350 -66.36 59.27 77.08
C GLU A 350 -65.47 58.01 77.23
N LEU A 351 -65.35 57.47 78.45
CA LEU A 351 -64.62 56.23 78.72
C LEU A 351 -65.32 55.00 78.12
N GLU A 352 -66.64 54.91 78.28
CA GLU A 352 -67.47 53.82 77.77
C GLU A 352 -67.39 53.75 76.23
N ASP A 353 -67.46 54.90 75.56
CA ASP A 353 -67.30 55.01 74.10
C ASP A 353 -65.94 54.48 73.64
N MET A 354 -64.87 54.76 74.38
CA MET A 354 -63.52 54.25 74.08
C MET A 354 -63.42 52.74 74.26
N GLU A 355 -64.01 52.18 75.32
CA GLU A 355 -64.01 50.73 75.57
C GLU A 355 -64.84 49.94 74.56
N ASN A 356 -65.99 50.50 74.15
CA ASN A 356 -66.83 49.94 73.09
C ASN A 356 -66.10 49.87 71.75
N ARG A 357 -65.32 50.91 71.39
CA ARG A 357 -64.47 50.89 70.19
C ARG A 357 -63.42 49.77 70.24
N ASN A 358 -62.78 49.58 71.39
CA ASN A 358 -61.76 48.53 71.55
C ASN A 358 -62.38 47.11 71.43
N ASN A 359 -63.51 46.87 72.09
CA ASN A 359 -64.21 45.57 71.99
C ASN A 359 -64.64 45.26 70.55
N ASN A 360 -65.10 46.27 69.80
CA ASN A 360 -65.45 46.10 68.39
C ASN A 360 -64.25 45.70 67.52
N LEU A 361 -63.07 46.24 67.79
CA LEU A 361 -61.85 45.86 67.07
C LEU A 361 -61.44 44.41 67.36
N ILE A 362 -61.56 43.96 68.62
CA ILE A 362 -61.27 42.56 69.01
C ILE A 362 -62.24 41.59 68.31
N ILE A 363 -63.54 41.91 68.30
CA ILE A 363 -64.55 41.09 67.61
C ILE A 363 -64.24 41.02 66.11
N LYS A 364 -63.89 42.15 65.49
CA LYS A 364 -63.54 42.20 64.07
C LYS A 364 -62.30 41.36 63.77
N GLN A 365 -61.24 41.46 64.56
CA GLN A 365 -60.02 40.66 64.37
C GLN A 365 -60.30 39.15 64.42
N ARG A 366 -61.14 38.69 65.36
CA ARG A 366 -61.53 37.27 65.44
C ARG A 366 -62.28 36.82 64.19
N ARG A 367 -63.26 37.60 63.73
CA ARG A 367 -63.99 37.33 62.47
C ARG A 367 -63.06 37.28 61.26
N ASP A 368 -62.18 38.27 61.11
CA ASP A 368 -61.24 38.34 59.99
C ASP A 368 -60.28 37.12 60.00
N ASN A 369 -59.86 36.64 61.17
CA ASN A 369 -59.02 35.44 61.28
C ASN A 369 -59.80 34.16 60.94
N ASP A 370 -61.04 34.03 61.41
CA ASP A 370 -61.91 32.90 61.06
C ASP A 370 -62.14 32.83 59.54
N GLU A 371 -62.39 33.98 58.89
CA GLU A 371 -62.52 34.07 57.42
C GLU A 371 -61.25 33.58 56.69
N VAL A 372 -60.06 33.94 57.17
CA VAL A 372 -58.79 33.48 56.59
C VAL A 372 -58.60 31.97 56.76
N GLN A 373 -58.96 31.42 57.93
CA GLN A 373 -58.87 29.98 58.15
C GLN A 373 -59.87 29.20 57.29
N ASP A 374 -61.10 29.70 57.15
CA ASP A 374 -62.12 29.07 56.32
C ASP A 374 -61.77 29.13 54.83
N ALA A 375 -61.25 30.27 54.35
CA ALA A 375 -60.71 30.37 52.99
C ALA A 375 -59.57 29.36 52.75
N ARG A 376 -58.75 29.08 53.76
CA ARG A 376 -57.67 28.08 53.67
C ARG A 376 -58.22 26.66 53.59
N LYS A 377 -59.22 26.33 54.42
CA LYS A 377 -59.89 25.01 54.38
C LYS A 377 -60.56 24.76 53.03
N GLU A 378 -61.27 25.75 52.51
CA GLU A 378 -61.93 25.64 51.20
C GLU A 378 -60.92 25.41 50.08
N LEU A 379 -59.79 26.15 50.12
CA LEU A 379 -58.71 26.00 49.16
C LEU A 379 -58.03 24.62 49.22
N ILE A 380 -57.88 24.05 50.42
CA ILE A 380 -57.43 22.66 50.59
C ILE A 380 -58.43 21.71 49.94
N ASN A 381 -59.73 21.89 50.20
CA ASN A 381 -60.77 21.02 49.66
C ASN A 381 -60.81 21.00 48.12
N GLU A 382 -60.73 22.16 47.49
CA GLU A 382 -60.70 22.30 46.02
C GLU A 382 -59.46 21.69 45.38
N LEU A 383 -58.31 21.68 46.07
CA LEU A 383 -57.05 21.16 45.53
C LEU A 383 -56.80 19.67 45.84
N LYS A 384 -57.75 18.98 46.48
CA LYS A 384 -57.66 17.53 46.74
C LYS A 384 -57.49 16.76 45.43
N GLY A 385 -56.52 15.85 45.39
CA GLY A 385 -56.23 15.03 44.21
C GLY A 385 -55.55 15.76 43.04
N SER A 386 -55.27 17.06 43.15
CA SER A 386 -54.51 17.82 42.15
C SER A 386 -53.04 17.42 42.13
N ARG A 387 -52.49 17.09 40.95
CA ARG A 387 -51.05 16.77 40.75
C ARG A 387 -50.21 17.99 40.37
N ALA A 388 -50.66 19.18 40.76
CA ALA A 388 -50.01 20.42 40.38
C ALA A 388 -48.87 20.81 41.35
N ASN A 389 -48.13 21.88 41.03
CA ASN A 389 -47.02 22.35 41.86
C ASN A 389 -47.47 22.82 43.26
N ILE A 390 -48.71 23.32 43.34
CA ILE A 390 -49.42 23.51 44.61
C ILE A 390 -50.45 22.39 44.70
N SER A 391 -50.31 21.55 45.72
CA SER A 391 -51.19 20.41 45.95
C SER A 391 -51.50 20.28 47.43
N VAL A 392 -52.45 19.42 47.76
CA VAL A 392 -52.68 18.99 49.15
C VAL A 392 -51.72 17.86 49.48
N LYS A 393 -51.03 17.96 50.61
CA LYS A 393 -50.23 16.88 51.19
C LYS A 393 -50.88 16.46 52.51
N LEU A 394 -50.95 15.16 52.75
CA LEU A 394 -51.31 14.61 54.06
C LEU A 394 -50.02 14.56 54.89
N MET A 395 -49.91 15.45 55.87
CA MET A 395 -48.76 15.52 56.76
C MET A 395 -48.86 14.39 57.78
N GLY A 396 -47.89 13.48 57.76
CA GLY A 396 -47.89 12.29 58.62
C GLY A 396 -48.41 11.02 57.97
N ASP A 397 -48.75 11.07 56.67
CA ASP A 397 -49.14 9.89 55.89
C ASP A 397 -47.92 9.06 55.49
N LEU A 398 -48.03 7.73 55.57
CA LEU A 398 -46.90 6.83 55.31
C LEU A 398 -46.68 6.64 53.81
N ASP A 399 -45.47 6.94 53.30
CA ASP A 399 -45.13 6.60 51.92
C ASP A 399 -45.06 5.08 51.75
N THR A 400 -46.02 4.54 51.01
CA THR A 400 -46.13 3.09 50.75
C THR A 400 -45.12 2.56 49.73
N LYS A 401 -44.47 3.43 48.94
CA LYS A 401 -43.56 3.00 47.86
C LYS A 401 -42.35 2.20 48.34
N PRO A 402 -41.65 2.59 49.42
CA PRO A 402 -40.54 1.80 49.96
C PRO A 402 -40.99 0.40 50.38
N PHE A 403 -42.15 0.28 51.04
CA PHE A 403 -42.71 -1.02 51.44
C PHE A 403 -43.09 -1.89 50.24
N ILE A 404 -43.64 -1.30 49.18
CA ILE A 404 -43.89 -2.01 47.91
C ILE A 404 -42.58 -2.48 47.27
N ALA A 405 -41.52 -1.67 47.30
CA ALA A 405 -40.21 -2.03 46.78
C ALA A 405 -39.58 -3.19 47.57
N VAL A 406 -39.64 -3.10 48.91
CA VAL A 406 -39.18 -4.16 49.82
C VAL A 406 -39.95 -5.47 49.57
N ALA A 407 -41.28 -5.40 49.46
CA ALA A 407 -42.11 -6.57 49.21
C ALA A 407 -41.83 -7.22 47.85
N LYS A 408 -41.61 -6.42 46.79
CA LYS A 408 -41.20 -6.92 45.46
C LYS A 408 -39.83 -7.58 45.46
N ARG A 409 -38.90 -7.15 46.33
CA ARG A 409 -37.57 -7.77 46.48
C ARG A 409 -37.64 -9.08 47.26
N LYS A 410 -38.47 -9.15 48.31
CA LYS A 410 -38.54 -10.30 49.22
C LYS A 410 -39.51 -11.41 48.79
N TYR A 411 -40.60 -11.10 48.09
CA TYR A 411 -41.68 -12.05 47.80
C TYR A 411 -41.93 -12.25 46.29
N PHE A 412 -42.45 -13.42 45.90
CA PHE A 412 -42.80 -13.71 44.51
C PHE A 412 -43.84 -12.72 43.96
N LYS A 413 -43.74 -12.36 42.67
CA LYS A 413 -44.53 -11.30 42.00
C LYS A 413 -46.04 -11.34 42.25
N LYS A 414 -46.63 -12.52 42.49
CA LYS A 414 -48.08 -12.70 42.69
C LYS A 414 -48.55 -12.34 44.11
N GLY A 415 -47.71 -12.44 45.14
CA GLY A 415 -48.04 -12.14 46.55
C GLY A 415 -47.32 -10.90 47.13
N ALA A 416 -46.41 -10.29 46.37
CA ALA A 416 -45.75 -9.04 46.73
C ALA A 416 -46.71 -7.87 47.03
N PRO A 417 -47.84 -7.64 46.32
CA PRO A 417 -48.72 -6.53 46.65
C PRO A 417 -49.44 -6.72 48.00
N GLU A 418 -49.97 -7.91 48.27
CA GLU A 418 -50.62 -8.23 49.57
C GLU A 418 -49.64 -8.07 50.74
N LYS A 419 -48.39 -8.52 50.58
CA LYS A 419 -47.36 -8.35 51.61
C LYS A 419 -46.90 -6.91 51.80
N ALA A 420 -46.94 -6.08 50.76
CA ALA A 420 -46.68 -4.66 50.91
C ALA A 420 -47.78 -3.97 51.71
N GLU A 421 -49.04 -4.32 51.46
CA GLU A 421 -50.21 -3.77 52.14
C GLU A 421 -50.25 -4.16 53.62
N GLU A 422 -49.96 -5.42 53.95
CA GLU A 422 -49.79 -5.89 55.34
C GLU A 422 -48.72 -5.07 56.10
N LEU A 423 -47.58 -4.82 55.45
CA LEU A 423 -46.48 -4.05 56.05
C LEU A 423 -46.84 -2.57 56.24
N CYS A 424 -47.47 -1.93 55.26
CA CYS A 424 -47.92 -0.54 55.40
C CYS A 424 -48.94 -0.42 56.55
N THR A 425 -49.92 -1.32 56.60
CA THR A 425 -50.96 -1.33 57.64
C THR A 425 -50.38 -1.50 59.05
N LEU A 426 -49.37 -2.38 59.19
CA LEU A 426 -48.67 -2.56 60.46
C LEU A 426 -47.99 -1.26 60.92
N TRP A 427 -47.29 -0.58 60.00
CA TRP A 427 -46.58 0.66 60.33
C TRP A 427 -47.50 1.85 60.52
N ASP A 428 -48.59 1.96 59.76
CA ASP A 428 -49.65 2.94 60.00
C ASP A 428 -50.29 2.75 61.38
N SER A 429 -50.51 1.50 61.80
CA SER A 429 -51.03 1.19 63.13
C SER A 429 -50.05 1.57 64.23
N ASN A 430 -48.75 1.36 64.02
CA ASN A 430 -47.71 1.81 64.95
C ASN A 430 -47.66 3.34 65.00
N LEU A 431 -47.64 4.03 63.86
CA LEU A 431 -47.63 5.51 63.78
C LEU A 431 -48.84 6.17 64.48
N SER A 432 -49.98 5.49 64.44
CA SER A 432 -51.22 5.94 65.07
C SER A 432 -51.30 5.62 66.57
N ASP A 433 -50.37 4.81 67.12
CA ASP A 433 -50.36 4.42 68.54
C ASP A 433 -49.94 5.61 69.42
N PRO A 434 -50.84 6.17 70.25
CA PRO A 434 -50.50 7.31 71.11
C PRO A 434 -49.42 6.98 72.17
N HIS A 435 -49.21 5.69 72.49
CA HIS A 435 -48.23 5.26 73.48
C HIS A 435 -46.83 5.07 72.89
N TRP A 436 -46.67 5.11 71.57
CA TRP A 436 -45.38 5.05 70.92
C TRP A 436 -44.93 6.45 70.50
N HIS A 437 -43.97 6.99 71.26
CA HIS A 437 -43.41 8.32 71.02
C HIS A 437 -41.88 8.25 71.03
N PRO A 438 -41.25 7.81 69.92
CA PRO A 438 -39.81 7.63 69.83
C PRO A 438 -39.09 8.98 69.59
N PHE A 439 -39.29 9.94 70.50
CA PHE A 439 -38.65 11.25 70.47
C PHE A 439 -37.83 11.47 71.74
N ARG A 440 -36.61 11.99 71.55
CA ARG A 440 -35.69 12.37 72.62
C ARG A 440 -35.28 13.82 72.41
N HIS A 441 -35.17 14.57 73.51
CA HIS A 441 -34.64 15.92 73.47
C HIS A 441 -33.16 15.90 73.07
N VAL A 442 -32.84 16.48 71.92
CA VAL A 442 -31.47 16.63 71.43
C VAL A 442 -31.00 18.06 71.72
N ILE A 443 -29.97 18.18 72.54
CA ILE A 443 -29.33 19.47 72.83
C ILE A 443 -28.38 19.77 71.67
N LYS A 444 -28.76 20.68 70.77
CA LYS A 444 -27.82 21.21 69.78
C LYS A 444 -26.85 22.15 70.49
N LYS A 445 -25.59 21.73 70.67
CA LYS A 445 -24.51 22.65 71.03
C LYS A 445 -24.23 23.55 69.83
N GLY A 446 -24.66 24.81 69.92
CA GLY A 446 -24.25 25.85 68.99
C GLY A 446 -22.72 25.98 68.94
N ASP A 447 -22.22 26.19 67.74
CA ASP A 447 -20.82 26.51 67.45
C ASP A 447 -20.47 27.88 68.02
N GLY A 448 -20.07 27.89 69.29
CA GLY A 448 -19.20 28.90 69.90
C GLY A 448 -19.49 30.35 69.50
N SER A 449 -20.64 30.89 69.91
CA SER A 449 -20.89 32.33 69.93
C SER A 449 -22.02 32.64 70.93
N ASP A 450 -21.61 33.00 72.13
CA ASP A 450 -22.26 33.81 73.16
C ASP A 450 -23.80 33.77 73.36
N ASN A 451 -24.16 33.30 74.56
CA ASN A 451 -25.32 33.66 75.38
C ASN A 451 -26.72 33.14 74.97
N ASN A 452 -27.12 32.09 75.70
CA ASN A 452 -28.46 31.81 76.23
C ASN A 452 -29.65 31.75 75.25
N ALA A 453 -29.81 30.60 74.59
CA ALA A 453 -30.80 29.59 74.95
C ALA A 453 -30.39 28.30 74.23
N ALA A 454 -30.14 27.21 74.97
CA ALA A 454 -29.97 25.92 74.32
C ALA A 454 -31.32 25.57 73.68
N GLU A 455 -31.43 25.69 72.36
CA GLU A 455 -32.58 25.21 71.62
C GLU A 455 -32.62 23.68 71.77
N VAL A 456 -33.50 23.23 72.64
CA VAL A 456 -33.81 21.82 72.81
C VAL A 456 -34.74 21.44 71.67
N GLU A 457 -34.23 20.74 70.67
CA GLU A 457 -35.04 20.24 69.57
C GLU A 457 -35.39 18.77 69.85
N GLU A 458 -36.67 18.42 69.76
CA GLU A 458 -37.10 17.01 69.82
C GLU A 458 -36.64 16.28 68.56
N GLY A 459 -35.62 15.43 68.70
CA GLY A 459 -35.15 14.52 67.66
C GLY A 459 -35.79 13.15 67.81
N ILE A 460 -35.82 12.36 66.74
CA ILE A 460 -36.25 10.96 66.82
C ILE A 460 -35.15 10.14 67.51
N ASP A 461 -35.55 9.27 68.43
CA ASP A 461 -34.66 8.34 69.10
C ASP A 461 -34.22 7.23 68.13
N GLU A 462 -32.98 7.32 67.63
CA GLU A 462 -32.45 6.35 66.67
C GLU A 462 -32.14 4.98 67.31
N GLU A 463 -32.19 4.87 68.64
CA GLU A 463 -32.04 3.63 69.41
C GLU A 463 -33.39 2.94 69.70
N ASP A 464 -34.53 3.51 69.27
CA ASP A 464 -35.85 2.92 69.48
C ASP A 464 -35.93 1.51 68.86
N GLU A 465 -36.32 0.53 69.68
CA GLU A 465 -36.31 -0.89 69.30
C GLU A 465 -37.15 -1.18 68.04
N ARG A 466 -38.30 -0.50 67.87
CA ARG A 466 -39.17 -0.71 66.71
C ARG A 466 -38.53 -0.12 65.45
N LEU A 467 -37.96 1.09 65.54
CA LEU A 467 -37.27 1.75 64.44
C LEU A 467 -35.98 1.02 64.02
N VAL A 468 -35.20 0.51 64.98
CA VAL A 468 -34.01 -0.31 64.71
C VAL A 468 -34.40 -1.60 64.00
N GLY A 469 -35.42 -2.31 64.50
CA GLY A 469 -35.95 -3.52 63.88
C GLY A 469 -36.45 -3.29 62.44
N LEU A 470 -37.14 -2.18 62.21
CA LEU A 470 -37.58 -1.78 60.86
C LEU A 470 -36.41 -1.64 59.89
N LYS A 471 -35.35 -0.97 60.33
CA LYS A 471 -34.16 -0.68 59.51
C LYS A 471 -33.39 -1.96 59.19
N GLU A 472 -33.23 -2.86 60.15
CA GLU A 472 -32.57 -4.16 59.94
C GLU A 472 -33.40 -5.08 59.04
N GLU A 473 -34.71 -5.16 59.24
CA GLU A 473 -35.56 -6.10 58.51
C GLU A 473 -35.92 -5.59 57.12
N HIS A 474 -36.34 -4.33 56.98
CA HIS A 474 -36.91 -3.80 55.73
C HIS A 474 -36.03 -2.72 55.06
N GLY A 475 -34.88 -2.39 55.65
CA GLY A 475 -33.87 -1.51 55.06
C GLY A 475 -34.13 -0.02 55.27
N GLU A 476 -33.13 0.78 54.87
CA GLU A 476 -33.09 2.24 55.09
C GLU A 476 -34.29 2.99 54.50
N GLU A 477 -34.75 2.59 53.31
CA GLU A 477 -35.83 3.28 52.61
C GLU A 477 -37.17 3.21 53.38
N ALA A 478 -37.45 2.09 54.04
CA ALA A 478 -38.66 1.92 54.86
C ALA A 478 -38.54 2.66 56.21
N TYR A 479 -37.35 2.63 56.81
CA TYR A 479 -37.03 3.38 58.03
C TYR A 479 -37.24 4.89 57.83
N GLU A 480 -36.68 5.46 56.75
CA GLU A 480 -36.82 6.90 56.46
C GLU A 480 -38.27 7.31 56.16
N ALA A 481 -39.08 6.43 55.57
CA ALA A 481 -40.50 6.69 55.35
C ALA A 481 -41.27 6.84 56.67
N VAL A 482 -41.06 5.92 57.62
CA VAL A 482 -41.69 5.97 58.96
C VAL A 482 -41.15 7.15 59.78
N LYS A 483 -39.84 7.40 59.71
CA LYS A 483 -39.20 8.55 60.38
C LYS A 483 -39.78 9.88 59.90
N THR A 484 -40.02 10.02 58.60
CA THR A 484 -40.62 11.22 58.01
C THR A 484 -42.06 11.40 58.48
N ALA A 485 -42.88 10.34 58.42
CA ALA A 485 -44.26 10.38 58.89
C ALA A 485 -44.37 10.76 60.38
N LEU A 486 -43.51 10.20 61.24
CA LEU A 486 -43.45 10.54 62.67
C LEU A 486 -43.19 12.03 62.92
N LYS A 487 -42.20 12.61 62.23
CA LYS A 487 -41.88 14.04 62.37
C LYS A 487 -43.04 14.92 61.96
N GLU A 488 -43.68 14.59 60.84
CA GLU A 488 -44.82 15.35 60.34
C GLU A 488 -46.03 15.26 61.27
N LEU A 489 -46.32 14.08 61.84
CA LEU A 489 -47.38 13.95 62.85
C LEU A 489 -47.09 14.79 64.09
N ASN A 490 -45.83 14.87 64.54
CA ASN A 490 -45.48 15.67 65.71
C ASN A 490 -45.58 17.18 65.46
N GLU A 491 -45.24 17.65 64.26
CA GLU A 491 -45.31 19.06 63.90
C GLU A 491 -46.75 19.53 63.65
N TYR A 492 -47.56 18.74 62.93
CA TYR A 492 -48.85 19.19 62.43
C TYR A 492 -50.03 18.71 63.28
N ASN A 493 -49.90 17.59 63.99
CA ASN A 493 -50.96 17.03 64.83
C ASN A 493 -50.43 16.21 66.02
N PRO A 494 -49.64 16.83 66.92
CA PRO A 494 -48.94 16.10 68.00
C PRO A 494 -49.88 15.32 68.92
N SER A 495 -51.07 15.87 69.19
CA SER A 495 -52.06 15.22 70.07
C SER A 495 -52.96 14.23 69.35
N GLY A 496 -53.30 14.47 68.09
CA GLY A 496 -54.26 13.64 67.36
C GLY A 496 -53.66 12.40 66.71
N ARG A 497 -52.36 12.42 66.35
CA ARG A 497 -51.65 11.28 65.71
C ARG A 497 -52.33 10.71 64.46
N TYR A 498 -53.10 11.55 63.75
CA TYR A 498 -53.64 11.22 62.43
C TYR A 498 -53.15 12.23 61.38
N PRO A 499 -53.00 11.82 60.11
CA PRO A 499 -52.53 12.71 59.06
C PRO A 499 -53.44 13.92 58.86
N VAL A 500 -52.86 15.11 58.68
CA VAL A 500 -53.60 16.37 58.45
C VAL A 500 -53.35 16.88 57.04
N GLU A 501 -54.41 17.32 56.37
CA GLU A 501 -54.32 17.94 55.05
C GLU A 501 -53.73 19.35 55.13
N GLU A 502 -52.65 19.60 54.40
CA GLU A 502 -52.02 20.91 54.32
C GLU A 502 -51.76 21.33 52.87
N LEU A 503 -51.83 22.64 52.63
CA LEU A 503 -51.41 23.23 51.35
C LEU A 503 -49.90 23.10 51.21
N TRP A 504 -49.45 22.47 50.14
CA TRP A 504 -48.04 22.13 49.95
C TRP A 504 -47.51 22.62 48.62
N ASN A 505 -46.35 23.27 48.67
CA ASN A 505 -45.58 23.60 47.47
C ASN A 505 -44.61 22.44 47.19
N VAL A 506 -44.96 21.61 46.20
CA VAL A 506 -44.21 20.40 45.84
C VAL A 506 -42.80 20.73 45.36
N LYS A 507 -42.61 21.88 44.70
CA LYS A 507 -41.30 22.30 44.18
C LYS A 507 -40.37 22.76 45.29
N GLU A 508 -40.88 23.57 46.20
CA GLU A 508 -40.08 24.15 47.28
C GLU A 508 -40.04 23.27 48.53
N LYS A 509 -40.81 22.17 48.55
CA LYS A 509 -40.90 21.22 49.67
C LYS A 509 -41.21 21.91 51.01
N ARG A 510 -42.14 22.86 50.98
CA ARG A 510 -42.63 23.60 52.16
C ARG A 510 -44.14 23.82 52.11
N ARG A 511 -44.70 24.22 53.25
CA ARG A 511 -46.08 24.72 53.34
C ARG A 511 -46.31 25.87 52.36
N ALA A 512 -47.40 25.81 51.61
CA ALA A 512 -47.82 26.87 50.70
C ALA A 512 -48.72 27.90 51.43
N SER A 513 -48.58 29.15 51.02
CA SER A 513 -49.41 30.27 51.46
C SER A 513 -50.75 30.30 50.73
N LEU A 514 -51.75 30.97 51.32
CA LEU A 514 -53.06 31.18 50.70
C LEU A 514 -52.94 31.89 49.34
N LYS A 515 -52.04 32.88 49.26
CA LYS A 515 -51.73 33.62 48.03
C LYS A 515 -51.22 32.70 46.92
N GLU A 516 -50.25 31.84 47.22
CA GLU A 516 -49.72 30.86 46.25
C GLU A 516 -50.82 29.94 45.71
N GLY A 517 -51.75 29.49 46.57
CA GLY A 517 -52.87 28.65 46.16
C GLY A 517 -53.90 29.39 45.30
N VAL A 518 -54.26 30.64 45.63
CA VAL A 518 -55.17 31.45 44.81
C VAL A 518 -54.55 31.76 43.45
N GLU A 519 -53.27 32.17 43.40
CA GLU A 519 -52.55 32.39 42.15
C GLU A 519 -52.53 31.12 41.29
N HIS A 520 -52.39 29.96 41.92
CA HIS A 520 -52.45 28.68 41.24
C HIS A 520 -53.81 28.41 40.59
N ILE A 521 -54.91 28.60 41.32
CA ILE A 521 -56.27 28.43 40.80
C ILE A 521 -56.54 29.42 39.66
N ILE A 522 -56.18 30.69 39.81
CA ILE A 522 -56.37 31.70 38.75
C ILE A 522 -55.63 31.28 37.47
N LYS A 523 -54.41 30.76 37.61
CA LYS A 523 -53.62 30.25 36.48
C LYS A 523 -54.28 29.04 35.82
N GLN A 524 -54.79 28.08 36.59
CA GLN A 524 -55.53 26.95 36.06
C GLN A 524 -56.78 27.41 35.29
N TRP A 525 -57.56 28.32 35.88
CA TRP A 525 -58.76 28.88 35.27
C TRP A 525 -58.48 29.59 33.94
N ARG A 526 -57.43 30.42 33.87
CA ARG A 526 -56.98 31.06 32.62
C ARG A 526 -56.60 30.05 31.55
N THR A 527 -55.94 28.95 31.95
CA THR A 527 -55.53 27.89 31.03
C THR A 527 -56.73 27.10 30.49
N LEU A 528 -57.72 26.81 31.33
CA LEU A 528 -58.97 26.14 30.93
C LEU A 528 -59.81 27.00 30.00
N LYS A 529 -59.87 28.31 30.23
CA LYS A 529 -60.58 29.26 29.36
C LYS A 529 -59.98 29.28 27.95
N GLY A 530 -58.66 29.37 27.82
CA GLY A 530 -57.98 29.33 26.51
C GLY A 530 -58.14 28.00 25.75
N LYS A 531 -58.25 26.87 26.46
CA LYS A 531 -58.52 25.57 25.83
C LYS A 531 -59.96 25.44 25.32
N ARG A 532 -60.94 26.03 26.00
CA ARG A 532 -62.34 26.06 25.54
C ARG A 532 -62.51 26.89 24.27
N ASP A 533 -61.82 28.02 24.16
CA ASP A 533 -61.82 28.86 22.96
C ASP A 533 -61.15 28.18 21.75
N LEU A 534 -60.17 27.29 21.98
CA LEU A 534 -59.54 26.48 20.94
C LEU A 534 -60.34 25.23 20.51
N SER A 535 -61.27 24.76 21.35
CA SER A 535 -62.16 23.61 21.05
C SER A 535 -63.52 24.01 20.47
N ALA A 536 -63.79 25.31 20.37
CA ALA A 536 -65.00 25.89 19.77
C ALA A 536 -64.73 26.49 18.36
N VAL A 537 -63.56 26.22 17.81
CA VAL A 537 -63.17 26.40 16.40
C VAL A 537 -62.99 25.01 15.79
#